data_AF-A0A2V6FHL3-F1
#
_entry.id   AF-A0A2V6FHL3-F1
#
_cell.length_a   1.000
_cell.length_b   1.000
_cell.length_c   1.000
_cell.angle_alpha   90.00
_cell.angle_beta   90.00
_cell.angle_gamma   90.00
#
_symmetry.space_group_name_H-M   'P 1'
#
loop_
_entity.id
_entity.type
_entity.pdbx_description
1 polymer ?
#
loop_
_entity_poly.entity_id
_entity_poly.type
_entity_poly.pdbx_seq_one_letter_code
_entity_poly.pdbx_strand_id
1 'polypeptide(L)'
;MKPLKYIALIAALASGLALTAKADLILSPFGDIPKNGTGINGGNSDNQANNFFRLVNYIAANPTFGSLGTPTLAGAEEVTTPLNEPVDLTGFCYAVVHYGVGRGGVSGSGGGVAFFQITNNSDTFPQTGSGPNGFGGISRVDLFPCIPVPDSGTTAMLLGGALAGLGLGRRYLKR
;
A
#
# COMPACT_ATOMS: atom_id res chain seq x y z
N MET A 1 -37.93 11.68 -23.65
CA MET A 1 -36.58 12.24 -23.97
C MET A 1 -35.85 12.86 -22.78
N LYS A 2 -36.50 13.64 -21.91
CA LYS A 2 -35.85 14.25 -20.73
C LYS A 2 -35.20 13.26 -19.74
N PRO A 3 -35.79 12.10 -19.38
CA PRO A 3 -35.20 11.21 -18.37
C PRO A 3 -33.94 10.48 -18.86
N LEU A 4 -33.86 10.12 -20.15
CA LEU A 4 -32.67 9.46 -20.73
C LEU A 4 -31.42 10.36 -20.65
N LYS A 5 -31.61 11.68 -20.80
CA LYS A 5 -30.51 12.66 -20.65
C LYS A 5 -29.95 12.71 -19.23
N TYR A 6 -30.81 12.57 -18.21
CA TYR A 6 -30.38 12.55 -16.82
C TYR A 6 -29.66 11.25 -16.43
N ILE A 7 -30.11 10.10 -16.95
CA ILE A 7 -29.42 8.82 -16.72
C ILE A 7 -28.03 8.83 -17.36
N ALA A 8 -27.91 9.33 -18.59
CA ALA A 8 -26.62 9.49 -19.25
C ALA A 8 -25.70 10.48 -18.51
N LEU A 9 -26.25 11.57 -17.96
CA LEU A 9 -25.49 12.54 -17.16
C LEU A 9 -24.99 11.92 -15.83
N ILE A 10 -25.83 11.14 -15.14
CA ILE A 10 -25.46 10.45 -13.89
C ILE A 10 -24.39 9.40 -14.17
N ALA A 11 -24.53 8.61 -15.24
CA ALA A 11 -23.52 7.65 -15.66
C ALA A 11 -22.19 8.35 -15.99
N ALA A 12 -22.23 9.46 -16.74
CA ALA A 12 -21.04 10.24 -17.08
C ALA A 12 -20.36 10.85 -15.83
N LEU A 13 -21.13 11.39 -14.89
CA LEU A 13 -20.63 11.92 -13.62
C LEU A 13 -20.02 10.83 -12.73
N ALA A 14 -20.65 9.66 -12.66
CA ALA A 14 -20.12 8.52 -11.91
C ALA A 14 -18.80 7.99 -12.50
N SER A 15 -18.67 7.95 -13.83
CA SER A 15 -17.40 7.61 -14.50
C SER A 15 -16.32 8.69 -14.35
N GLY A 16 -16.71 9.97 -14.18
CA GLY A 16 -15.77 11.08 -13.93
C GLY A 16 -15.19 11.08 -12.52
N LEU A 17 -15.97 10.64 -11.52
CA LEU A 17 -15.52 10.46 -10.13
C LEU A 17 -14.59 9.25 -9.94
N ALA A 18 -14.53 8.35 -10.92
CA ALA A 18 -13.64 7.19 -10.91
C ALA A 18 -12.24 7.49 -11.50
N LEU A 19 -11.96 8.72 -11.94
CA LEU A 19 -10.69 9.06 -12.57
C LEU A 19 -9.64 9.56 -11.57
N THR A 20 -8.56 8.77 -11.52
CA THR A 20 -7.20 9.03 -11.03
C THR A 20 -7.07 9.31 -9.54
N ALA A 21 -7.23 8.28 -8.71
CA ALA A 21 -6.30 8.13 -7.60
C ALA A 21 -4.91 8.01 -8.25
N LYS A 22 -4.10 9.07 -8.17
CA LYS A 22 -2.70 8.97 -8.54
C LYS A 22 -2.11 7.90 -7.63
N ALA A 23 -1.69 6.80 -8.24
CA ALA A 23 -0.87 5.81 -7.59
C ALA A 23 0.37 6.52 -7.03
N ASP A 24 0.53 6.54 -5.70
CA ASP A 24 1.76 6.94 -5.01
C ASP A 24 2.35 5.86 -4.09
N LEU A 25 3.65 5.94 -3.83
CA LEU A 25 4.31 5.17 -2.77
C LEU A 25 4.08 5.89 -1.44
N ILE A 26 3.26 5.30 -0.57
CA ILE A 26 2.89 5.96 0.70
C ILE A 26 3.78 5.40 1.80
N LEU A 27 4.74 6.21 2.24
CA LEU A 27 5.56 5.91 3.41
C LEU A 27 4.70 5.88 4.68
N SER A 28 5.03 4.96 5.59
CA SER A 28 4.53 4.97 6.97
C SER A 28 4.60 6.39 7.57
N PRO A 29 3.51 6.89 8.20
CA PRO A 29 3.53 8.21 8.83
C PRO A 29 4.51 8.29 10.03
N PHE A 30 5.05 7.16 10.48
CA PHE A 30 5.97 7.08 11.62
C PHE A 30 7.45 6.96 11.20
N GLY A 31 7.75 6.97 9.90
CA GLY A 31 9.11 6.80 9.38
C GLY A 31 9.65 5.36 9.56
N ASP A 32 10.97 5.21 9.57
CA ASP A 32 11.62 3.92 9.87
C ASP A 32 11.66 3.61 11.37
N ILE A 33 11.49 2.33 11.68
CA ILE A 33 11.62 1.77 13.03
C ILE A 33 12.99 1.09 13.22
N PRO A 34 13.44 0.85 14.46
CA PRO A 34 14.64 0.05 14.71
C PRO A 34 14.54 -1.36 14.13
N LYS A 35 15.61 -1.83 13.48
CA LYS A 35 15.71 -3.20 12.97
C LYS A 35 15.93 -4.23 14.09
N ASN A 36 16.77 -3.88 15.05
CA ASN A 36 17.07 -4.74 16.19
C ASN A 36 15.86 -4.82 17.13
N GLY A 37 15.52 -6.02 17.59
CA GLY A 37 14.41 -6.22 18.54
C GLY A 37 13.02 -6.34 17.91
N THR A 38 12.89 -6.12 16.60
CA THR A 38 11.59 -6.08 15.91
C THR A 38 11.31 -7.30 15.02
N GLY A 39 12.32 -8.15 14.79
CA GLY A 39 12.18 -9.41 14.06
C GLY A 39 11.51 -10.51 14.89
N ILE A 40 11.38 -11.68 14.28
CA ILE A 40 10.87 -12.89 14.94
C ILE A 40 11.71 -13.16 16.20
N ASN A 41 11.04 -13.37 17.34
CA ASN A 41 11.67 -13.55 18.66
C ASN A 41 12.59 -12.38 19.09
N GLY A 42 12.34 -11.15 18.61
CA GLY A 42 13.19 -10.00 18.89
C GLY A 42 14.50 -9.99 18.10
N GLY A 43 14.62 -10.82 17.06
CA GLY A 43 15.80 -10.90 16.21
C GLY A 43 16.03 -9.67 15.35
N ASN A 44 17.17 -9.67 14.66
CA ASN A 44 17.59 -8.61 13.73
C ASN A 44 17.89 -9.13 12.32
N SER A 45 17.43 -10.34 11.99
CA SER A 45 17.68 -10.94 10.68
C SER A 45 17.00 -10.18 9.55
N ASP A 46 17.66 -10.18 8.38
CA ASP A 46 17.26 -9.44 7.17
C ASP A 46 16.50 -10.29 6.16
N ASN A 47 16.06 -11.48 6.52
CA ASN A 47 15.32 -12.36 5.61
C ASN A 47 13.84 -11.95 5.49
N GLN A 48 13.23 -12.34 4.36
CA GLN A 48 11.82 -12.08 4.04
C GLN A 48 10.86 -12.51 5.16
N ALA A 49 11.10 -13.63 5.84
CA ALA A 49 10.24 -14.10 6.93
C ALA A 49 10.22 -13.10 8.11
N ASN A 50 11.38 -12.54 8.48
CA ASN A 50 11.44 -11.51 9.52
C ASN A 50 10.81 -10.20 9.06
N ASN A 51 10.98 -9.83 7.80
CA ASN A 51 10.42 -8.59 7.25
C ASN A 51 8.91 -8.67 7.10
N PHE A 52 8.39 -9.84 6.71
CA PHE A 52 6.97 -10.15 6.73
C PHE A 52 6.40 -10.08 8.15
N PHE A 53 7.07 -10.69 9.13
CA PHE A 53 6.66 -10.61 10.53
C PHE A 53 6.58 -9.16 11.03
N ARG A 54 7.59 -8.34 10.72
CA ARG A 54 7.60 -6.89 11.03
C ARG A 54 6.41 -6.18 10.38
N LEU A 55 6.18 -6.41 9.09
CA LEU A 55 5.08 -5.80 8.35
C LEU A 55 3.71 -6.16 8.94
N VAL A 56 3.47 -7.44 9.23
CA VAL A 56 2.20 -7.91 9.80
C VAL A 56 1.96 -7.29 11.18
N ASN A 57 2.96 -7.27 12.05
CA ASN A 57 2.85 -6.65 13.37
C ASN A 57 2.64 -5.14 13.26
N TYR A 58 3.31 -4.49 12.32
CA TYR A 58 3.16 -3.07 12.08
C TYR A 58 1.75 -2.73 11.59
N ILE A 59 1.18 -3.49 10.66
CA ILE A 59 -0.21 -3.33 10.20
C ILE A 59 -1.20 -3.60 11.33
N ALA A 60 -0.98 -4.62 12.15
CA ALA A 60 -1.83 -4.92 13.30
C ALA A 60 -1.85 -3.76 14.32
N ALA A 61 -0.70 -3.10 14.54
CA ALA A 61 -0.60 -1.92 15.39
C ALA A 61 -1.15 -0.64 14.73
N ASN A 62 -1.19 -0.59 13.39
CA ASN A 62 -1.59 0.58 12.60
C ASN A 62 -2.61 0.20 11.51
N PRO A 63 -3.87 -0.11 11.88
CA PRO A 63 -4.85 -0.67 10.94
C PRO A 63 -5.16 0.21 9.73
N THR A 64 -5.04 1.53 9.86
CA THR A 64 -5.25 2.48 8.76
C THR A 64 -4.19 2.36 7.65
N PHE A 65 -3.01 1.83 7.96
CA PHE A 65 -1.97 1.48 6.98
C PHE A 65 -2.22 0.09 6.34
N GLY A 66 -3.10 -0.74 6.89
CA GLY A 66 -3.43 -2.06 6.34
C GLY A 66 -4.51 -2.05 5.24
N SER A 67 -4.84 -0.88 4.68
CA SER A 67 -6.04 -0.70 3.86
C SER A 67 -5.98 -1.37 2.48
N LEU A 68 -4.79 -1.69 1.96
CA LEU A 68 -4.64 -2.30 0.62
C LEU A 68 -4.99 -3.79 0.59
N GLY A 69 -4.88 -4.48 1.71
CA GLY A 69 -5.08 -5.92 1.76
C GLY A 69 -4.28 -6.62 2.84
N THR A 70 -4.52 -7.92 2.99
CA THR A 70 -3.72 -8.77 3.89
C THR A 70 -2.43 -9.19 3.17
N PRO A 71 -1.24 -8.83 3.66
CA PRO A 71 0.02 -9.19 3.01
C PRO A 71 0.24 -10.71 3.02
N THR A 72 0.91 -11.23 2.01
CA THR A 72 1.27 -12.65 1.89
C THR A 72 2.76 -12.83 1.64
N LEU A 73 3.35 -13.85 2.27
CA LEU A 73 4.75 -14.22 2.05
C LEU A 73 4.96 -14.96 0.70
N ALA A 74 3.94 -15.68 0.24
CA ALA A 74 4.00 -16.37 -1.05
C ALA A 74 4.10 -15.35 -2.19
N GLY A 75 5.11 -15.48 -3.04
CA GLY A 75 5.39 -14.52 -4.12
C GLY A 75 6.10 -13.25 -3.66
N ALA A 76 6.66 -13.22 -2.44
CA ALA A 76 7.50 -12.10 -2.01
C ALA A 76 8.83 -12.06 -2.78
N GLU A 77 9.28 -10.86 -3.11
CA GLU A 77 10.52 -10.64 -3.87
C GLU A 77 11.49 -9.76 -3.10
N GLU A 78 12.78 -10.04 -3.25
CA GLU A 78 13.85 -9.24 -2.66
C GLU A 78 14.54 -8.46 -3.78
N VAL A 79 14.66 -7.14 -3.60
CA VAL A 79 15.38 -6.25 -4.50
C VAL A 79 16.62 -5.72 -3.78
N THR A 80 17.79 -6.01 -4.34
CA THR A 80 19.09 -5.58 -3.79
C THR A 80 19.89 -4.70 -4.73
N THR A 81 19.70 -4.82 -6.06
CA THR A 81 20.35 -3.95 -7.06
C THR A 81 19.55 -3.91 -8.37
N PRO A 82 19.45 -2.75 -9.07
CA PRO A 82 19.76 -1.40 -8.58
C PRO A 82 18.65 -0.87 -7.64
N LEU A 83 19.03 -0.13 -6.59
CA LEU A 83 18.08 0.50 -5.64
C LEU A 83 17.84 1.99 -5.91
N ASN A 84 18.60 2.56 -6.84
CA ASN A 84 18.57 3.97 -7.24
C ASN A 84 17.79 4.20 -8.54
N GLU A 85 17.08 3.18 -9.03
CA GLU A 85 16.29 3.21 -10.25
C GLU A 85 14.84 2.80 -9.94
N PRO A 86 13.86 3.14 -10.81
CA PRO A 86 12.50 2.68 -10.64
C PRO A 86 12.43 1.14 -10.60
N VAL A 87 11.76 0.62 -9.57
CA VAL A 87 11.51 -0.82 -9.40
C VAL A 87 10.14 -1.14 -9.99
N ASP A 88 9.97 -2.32 -10.60
CA ASP A 88 8.64 -2.83 -10.97
C ASP A 88 7.93 -3.32 -9.70
N LEU A 89 6.80 -2.70 -9.40
CA LEU A 89 5.99 -2.96 -8.22
C LEU A 89 4.68 -3.66 -8.57
N THR A 90 4.52 -4.08 -9.83
CA THR A 90 3.32 -4.75 -10.32
C THR A 90 3.05 -6.03 -9.52
N GLY A 91 1.86 -6.11 -8.92
CA GLY A 91 1.42 -7.27 -8.13
C GLY A 91 1.80 -7.22 -6.65
N PHE A 92 2.49 -6.16 -6.21
CA PHE A 92 2.85 -5.95 -4.81
C PHE A 92 1.97 -4.88 -4.16
N CYS A 93 1.72 -5.03 -2.86
CA CYS A 93 0.92 -4.06 -2.09
C CYS A 93 1.75 -3.37 -1.01
N TYR A 94 2.83 -3.99 -0.56
CA TYR A 94 3.66 -3.46 0.51
C TYR A 94 5.14 -3.64 0.19
N ALA A 95 5.95 -2.69 0.63
CA ALA A 95 7.39 -2.82 0.65
C ALA A 95 7.94 -2.64 2.07
N VAL A 96 8.95 -3.42 2.40
CA VAL A 96 9.77 -3.26 3.61
C VAL A 96 11.15 -2.83 3.16
N VAL A 97 11.53 -1.59 3.47
CA VAL A 97 12.79 -0.98 3.03
C VAL A 97 13.75 -0.90 4.20
N HIS A 98 14.97 -1.36 3.98
CA HIS A 98 16.04 -1.31 4.97
C HIS A 98 16.98 -0.14 4.68
N TYR A 99 17.34 0.55 5.75
CA TYR A 99 18.33 1.60 5.75
C TYR A 99 19.46 1.23 6.71
N GLY A 100 20.69 1.53 6.32
CA GLY A 100 21.84 1.41 7.20
C GLY A 100 21.78 2.36 8.40
N VAL A 101 22.81 2.31 9.24
CA VAL A 101 23.02 3.36 10.26
C VAL A 101 23.65 4.57 9.57
N GLY A 102 23.08 5.76 9.77
CA GLY A 102 23.59 6.98 9.17
C GLY A 102 23.96 8.06 10.17
N ARG A 103 24.21 9.26 9.66
CA ARG A 103 24.52 10.43 10.49
C ARG A 103 23.37 10.66 11.48
N GLY A 104 23.72 10.84 12.76
CA GLY A 104 22.74 11.01 13.85
C GLY A 104 22.18 9.69 14.40
N GLY A 105 22.57 8.54 13.83
CA GLY A 105 22.20 7.23 14.32
C GLY A 105 23.11 6.69 15.42
N VAL A 106 22.62 5.67 16.14
CA VAL A 106 23.40 4.94 17.15
C VAL A 106 24.19 3.83 16.48
N SER A 107 25.52 3.84 16.62
CA SER A 107 26.38 2.78 16.10
C SER A 107 26.00 1.42 16.69
N GLY A 108 25.89 0.38 15.85
CA GLY A 108 25.51 -0.97 16.27
C GLY A 108 24.00 -1.23 16.35
N SER A 109 23.13 -0.26 16.04
CA SER A 109 21.67 -0.45 16.08
C SER A 109 21.10 -1.32 14.96
N GLY A 110 21.93 -1.73 14.00
CA GLY A 110 21.53 -2.57 12.87
C GLY A 110 20.78 -1.84 11.75
N GLY A 111 20.54 -0.53 11.89
CA GLY A 111 19.85 0.30 10.91
C GLY A 111 18.34 0.42 11.15
N GLY A 112 17.65 1.02 10.17
CA GLY A 112 16.22 1.28 10.19
C GLY A 112 15.44 0.42 9.20
N VAL A 113 14.16 0.18 9.51
CA VAL A 113 13.21 -0.50 8.63
C VAL A 113 12.00 0.40 8.42
N ALA A 114 11.70 0.77 7.18
CA ALA A 114 10.51 1.51 6.82
C ALA A 114 9.49 0.63 6.09
N PHE A 115 8.22 0.97 6.25
CA PHE A 115 7.10 0.31 5.58
C PHE A 115 6.48 1.26 4.57
N PHE A 116 6.19 0.75 3.38
CA PHE A 116 5.49 1.50 2.34
C PHE A 116 4.27 0.72 1.87
N GLN A 117 3.19 1.45 1.61
CA GLN A 117 2.09 0.98 0.80
C GLN A 117 2.41 1.26 -0.67
N ILE A 118 2.19 0.25 -1.51
CA ILE A 118 2.39 0.33 -2.96
C ILE A 118 1.01 0.51 -3.58
N THR A 119 0.79 1.65 -4.22
CA THR A 119 -0.42 1.86 -5.02
C THR A 119 -0.12 2.00 -6.52
N ASN A 120 1.15 1.78 -6.90
CA ASN A 120 1.72 2.04 -8.24
C ASN A 120 2.38 0.78 -8.76
N ASN A 121 2.53 0.74 -10.08
CA ASN A 121 3.24 -0.35 -10.74
C ASN A 121 4.73 -0.10 -10.87
N SER A 122 5.22 1.12 -10.64
CA SER A 122 6.66 1.40 -10.60
C SER A 122 6.96 2.68 -9.84
N ASP A 123 8.02 2.66 -9.02
CA ASP A 123 8.51 3.84 -8.30
C ASP A 123 9.96 3.68 -7.83
N THR A 124 10.56 4.78 -7.38
CA THR A 124 11.84 4.81 -6.66
C THR A 124 11.62 4.89 -5.16
N PHE A 125 12.48 4.23 -4.38
CA PHE A 125 12.45 4.35 -2.93
C PHE A 125 13.30 5.54 -2.44
N PRO A 126 12.97 6.16 -1.30
CA PRO A 126 13.86 7.12 -0.67
C PRO A 126 15.24 6.51 -0.46
N GLN A 127 16.29 7.24 -0.82
CA GLN A 127 17.66 6.72 -0.76
C GLN A 127 18.28 6.84 0.64
N THR A 128 17.59 7.53 1.55
CA THR A 128 18.04 7.79 2.92
C THR A 128 16.90 7.59 3.91
N GLY A 129 17.15 6.87 5.00
CA GLY A 129 16.24 6.77 6.15
C GLY A 129 16.14 8.08 6.93
N SER A 130 15.18 8.19 7.84
CA SER A 130 14.92 9.44 8.59
C SER A 130 14.54 9.23 10.05
N GLY A 131 14.75 8.03 10.59
CA GLY A 131 14.23 7.59 11.88
C GLY A 131 15.29 7.54 12.98
N PRO A 132 15.04 6.75 14.05
CA PRO A 132 15.91 6.70 15.22
C PRO A 132 17.36 6.27 14.92
N ASN A 133 17.61 5.70 13.74
CA ASN A 133 18.92 5.22 13.31
C ASN A 133 19.66 6.22 12.39
N GLY A 134 19.16 7.45 12.30
CA GLY A 134 19.74 8.53 11.52
C GLY A 134 19.51 8.39 10.02
N PHE A 135 20.30 9.12 9.23
CA PHE A 135 20.14 9.23 7.78
C PHE A 135 21.00 8.20 7.03
N GLY A 136 20.71 6.92 7.23
CA GLY A 136 21.45 5.83 6.58
C GLY A 136 20.98 5.57 5.15
N GLY A 137 21.89 5.12 4.29
CA GLY A 137 21.57 4.77 2.90
C GLY A 137 20.69 3.52 2.80
N ILE A 138 19.86 3.46 1.76
CA ILE A 138 19.07 2.26 1.44
C ILE A 138 19.99 1.06 1.17
N SER A 139 19.61 -0.12 1.67
CA SER A 139 20.41 -1.34 1.52
C SER A 139 19.65 -2.53 0.95
N ARG A 140 18.32 -2.57 1.11
CA ARG A 140 17.47 -3.67 0.65
C ARG A 140 16.01 -3.24 0.61
N VAL A 141 15.25 -3.84 -0.30
CA VAL A 141 13.80 -3.76 -0.34
C VAL A 141 13.22 -5.17 -0.43
N ASP A 142 12.25 -5.50 0.42
CA ASP A 142 11.43 -6.69 0.28
C ASP A 142 10.01 -6.29 -0.10
N LEU A 143 9.53 -6.85 -1.22
CA LEU A 143 8.20 -6.60 -1.76
C LEU A 143 7.26 -7.75 -1.37
N PHE A 144 6.06 -7.38 -0.91
CA PHE A 144 5.06 -8.34 -0.46
C PHE A 144 3.75 -8.16 -1.23
N PRO A 145 3.26 -9.22 -1.91
CA PRO A 145 1.92 -9.22 -2.46
C PRO A 145 0.87 -9.21 -1.34
N CYS A 146 -0.37 -8.92 -1.69
CA CYS A 146 -1.47 -9.00 -0.75
C CYS A 146 -2.71 -9.60 -1.38
N ILE A 147 -3.56 -10.18 -0.52
CA ILE A 147 -4.93 -10.50 -0.86
C ILE A 147 -5.74 -9.21 -0.65
N PRO A 148 -6.31 -8.62 -1.71
CA PRO A 148 -7.07 -7.38 -1.60
C PRO A 148 -8.24 -7.57 -0.64
N VAL A 149 -8.47 -6.60 0.24
CA VAL A 149 -9.71 -6.57 1.02
C VAL A 149 -10.83 -6.13 0.07
N PRO A 150 -11.91 -6.92 -0.10
CA PRO A 150 -13.02 -6.53 -0.95
C PRO A 150 -13.61 -5.21 -0.45
N ASP A 151 -13.68 -4.21 -1.33
CA ASP A 151 -14.28 -2.92 -1.00
C ASP A 151 -15.82 -3.06 -0.98
N SER A 152 -16.32 -3.58 0.15
CA SER A 152 -17.74 -3.86 0.36
C SER A 152 -18.61 -2.60 0.25
N GLY A 153 -18.06 -1.43 0.58
CA GLY A 153 -18.73 -0.13 0.44
C GLY A 153 -19.01 0.22 -1.02
N THR A 154 -17.99 0.12 -1.88
CA THR A 154 -18.12 0.37 -3.32
C THR A 154 -19.07 -0.63 -3.97
N THR A 155 -19.00 -1.89 -3.58
CA THR A 155 -19.91 -2.95 -4.06
C THR A 155 -21.37 -2.65 -3.68
N ALA A 156 -21.61 -2.25 -2.43
CA ALA A 156 -22.94 -1.87 -1.95
C ALA A 156 -23.47 -0.60 -2.64
N MET A 157 -22.61 0.40 -2.89
CA MET A 157 -23.00 1.61 -3.61
C MET A 157 -23.34 1.33 -5.07
N LEU A 158 -22.56 0.51 -5.76
CA LEU A 158 -22.84 0.11 -7.15
C LEU A 158 -24.13 -0.69 -7.24
N LEU A 159 -24.35 -1.63 -6.32
CA LEU A 159 -25.59 -2.40 -6.24
C LEU A 159 -26.80 -1.50 -5.94
N GLY A 160 -26.66 -0.59 -4.97
CA GLY A 160 -27.69 0.38 -4.61
C GLY A 160 -28.02 1.31 -5.78
N GLY A 161 -27.01 1.81 -6.48
CA GLY A 161 -27.17 2.62 -7.70
C GLY A 161 -27.90 1.86 -8.81
N ALA A 162 -27.52 0.61 -9.06
CA ALA A 162 -28.17 -0.25 -10.05
C ALA A 162 -29.66 -0.51 -9.72
N LEU A 163 -29.96 -0.81 -8.46
CA LEU A 163 -31.33 -1.03 -7.98
C LEU A 163 -32.17 0.26 -8.05
N ALA A 164 -31.60 1.41 -7.67
CA ALA A 164 -32.26 2.70 -7.81
C ALA A 164 -32.55 3.03 -9.28
N GLY A 165 -31.61 2.76 -10.18
CA GLY A 165 -31.77 2.91 -11.63
C GLY A 165 -32.91 2.04 -12.18
N LEU A 166 -32.97 0.76 -11.79
CA LEU A 166 -34.05 -0.17 -12.15
C LEU A 166 -35.41 0.28 -11.61
N GLY A 167 -35.46 0.75 -10.35
CA GLY A 167 -36.68 1.27 -9.74
C GLY A 167 -37.23 2.49 -10.46
N LEU A 168 -36.37 3.43 -10.85
CA LEU A 168 -36.73 4.59 -11.65
C LEU A 168 -37.20 4.16 -13.06
N GLY A 169 -36.48 3.25 -13.72
CA GLY A 169 -36.86 2.72 -15.04
C GLY A 169 -38.25 2.09 -15.04
N ARG A 170 -38.56 1.25 -14.05
CA ARG A 170 -39.89 0.63 -13.89
C ARG A 170 -41.00 1.65 -13.68
N ARG A 171 -40.73 2.73 -12.93
CA ARG A 171 -41.71 3.79 -12.66
C ARG A 171 -42.01 4.65 -13.90
N TYR A 172 -41.01 4.87 -14.75
CA TYR A 172 -41.15 5.69 -15.96
C TYR A 172 -41.63 4.92 -17.19
N LEU A 173 -41.43 3.61 -17.27
CA LEU A 173 -41.91 2.78 -18.40
C LEU A 173 -43.36 2.29 -18.23
N LYS A 174 -43.94 2.38 -17.03
CA LYS A 174 -45.34 2.02 -16.74
C LYS A 174 -46.33 3.20 -16.78
N ARG A 175 -45.87 4.39 -17.18
CA ARG A 175 -46.71 5.54 -17.53
C ARG A 175 -46.58 5.79 -19.02
#